data_AF-A0A075G6U3-F1
#
_entry.id   AF-A0A075G6U3-F1
#
_cell.length_a   1.000
_cell.length_b   1.000
_cell.length_c   1.000
_cell.angle_alpha   90.00
_cell.angle_beta   90.00
_cell.angle_gamma   90.00
#
_symmetry.space_group_name_H-M   'P 1'
#
loop_
_entity.id
_entity.type
_entity.pdbx_description
1 polymer ?
#
loop_
_entity_poly.entity_id
_entity_poly.type
_entity_poly.pdbx_seq_one_letter_code
_entity_poly.pdbx_strand_id
1 'polypeptide(L)' 'MEETGINESEIELLKANEQIKIEAAQYKNHEWNIFPFLFRTKNLEIKLNWENSDFKWIEPNEIKNYETVPELEKILFSLL' A
#
# COMPACT_ATOMS: atom_id res chain seq x y z
N MET A 1 10.31 -5.41 8.58
CA MET A 1 10.01 -4.00 8.21
C MET A 1 9.16 -3.40 9.31
N GLU A 2 9.20 -2.08 9.48
CA GLU A 2 8.71 -1.41 10.69
C GLU A 2 7.21 -1.61 10.96
N GLU A 3 6.36 -1.45 9.95
CA GLU A 3 4.90 -1.47 10.12
C GLU A 3 4.28 -2.87 10.11
N THR A 4 4.93 -3.86 9.50
CA THR A 4 4.35 -5.21 9.29
C THR A 4 5.08 -6.33 10.01
N GLY A 5 6.32 -6.11 10.43
CA GLY A 5 7.18 -7.15 11.00
C GLY A 5 7.74 -8.17 10.00
N ILE A 6 7.40 -8.09 8.70
CA ILE A 6 7.91 -9.02 7.67
C ILE A 6 9.35 -8.68 7.30
N ASN A 7 10.25 -9.67 7.23
CA ASN A 7 11.64 -9.43 6.83
C ASN A 7 11.81 -9.33 5.31
N GLU A 8 12.85 -8.61 4.87
CA GLU A 8 13.16 -8.46 3.43
C GLU A 8 13.43 -9.80 2.74
N SER A 9 13.98 -10.78 3.46
CA SER A 9 14.19 -12.14 2.94
C SER A 9 12.91 -12.95 2.75
N GLU A 10 11.78 -12.46 3.25
CA GLU A 10 10.46 -13.12 3.19
C GLU A 10 9.55 -12.49 2.12
N ILE A 11 10.04 -11.51 1.37
CA ILE A 11 9.31 -10.83 0.30
C ILE A 11 10.03 -10.96 -1.04
N GLU A 12 9.24 -10.88 -2.10
CA GLU A 12 9.72 -10.87 -3.47
C GLU A 12 9.02 -9.74 -4.22
N LEU A 13 9.80 -8.85 -4.84
CA LEU A 13 9.25 -7.79 -5.68
C LEU A 13 8.67 -8.40 -6.96
N LEU A 14 7.38 -8.20 -7.18
CA LEU A 14 6.68 -8.65 -8.40
C LEU A 14 6.60 -7.54 -9.45
N LYS A 15 6.32 -6.31 -9.01
CA LYS A 15 6.15 -5.16 -9.90
C LYS A 15 6.50 -3.86 -9.20
N ALA A 16 7.08 -2.93 -9.94
CA ALA A 16 7.26 -1.55 -9.54
C ALA A 16 6.72 -0.68 -10.66
N ASN A 17 5.95 0.34 -10.32
CA ASN A 17 5.48 1.32 -11.30
C ASN A 17 6.34 2.58 -11.22
N GLU A 18 6.31 3.35 -12.32
CA GLU A 18 6.84 4.71 -12.33
C GLU A 18 6.12 5.59 -11.31
N GLN A 19 6.77 6.69 -10.95
CA GLN A 19 6.23 7.67 -10.01
C GLN A 19 4.83 8.14 -10.41
N ILE A 20 3.91 8.13 -9.45
CA ILE A 20 2.55 8.66 -9.60
C ILE A 20 2.45 9.97 -8.80
N LYS A 21 1.95 11.01 -9.47
CA LYS A 21 1.74 12.34 -8.89
C LYS A 21 0.26 12.50 -8.55
N ILE A 22 -0.03 12.88 -7.31
CA ILE A 22 -1.40 13.01 -6.81
C ILE A 22 -1.55 14.34 -6.09
N GLU A 23 -2.54 15.14 -6.49
CA GLU A 23 -2.83 16.39 -5.80
C GLU A 23 -3.28 16.10 -4.35
N ALA A 24 -2.68 16.80 -3.40
CA ALA A 24 -3.04 16.65 -2.01
C ALA A 24 -4.37 17.37 -1.76
N ALA A 25 -5.48 16.63 -1.78
CA ALA A 25 -6.83 17.18 -1.56
C ALA A 25 -6.95 18.00 -0.26
N GLN A 26 -6.11 17.70 0.73
CA GLN A 26 -6.09 18.36 2.04
C GLN A 26 -5.23 19.63 2.10
N TYR A 27 -4.32 19.83 1.14
CA TYR A 27 -3.32 20.91 1.19
C TYR A 27 -3.28 21.67 -0.14
N LYS A 28 -3.57 22.98 -0.09
CA LYS A 28 -3.51 23.83 -1.28
C LYS A 28 -2.09 23.83 -1.87
N ASN A 29 -1.98 23.62 -3.18
CA ASN A 29 -0.72 23.61 -3.93
C ASN A 29 0.32 22.57 -3.47
N HIS A 30 -0.13 21.42 -2.94
CA HIS A 30 0.75 20.31 -2.60
C HIS A 30 0.46 19.09 -3.47
N GLU A 31 1.50 18.33 -3.74
CA GLU A 31 1.46 17.10 -4.53
C GLU A 31 2.17 15.99 -3.76
N TRP A 32 1.59 14.80 -3.78
CA TRP A 32 2.20 13.57 -3.32
C TRP A 32 2.90 12.89 -4.49
N ASN A 33 4.17 12.52 -4.28
CA ASN A 33 4.95 11.71 -5.21
C ASN A 33 5.01 10.29 -4.65
N ILE A 34 4.24 9.39 -5.25
CA ILE A 34 4.07 8.01 -4.79
C ILE A 34 4.88 7.08 -5.70
N PHE A 35 5.60 6.15 -5.08
CA PHE A 35 6.36 5.09 -5.76
C PHE A 35 5.75 3.74 -5.40
N PRO A 36 4.86 3.18 -6.25
CA PRO A 36 4.15 1.95 -5.92
C PRO A 36 4.99 0.71 -6.19
N PHE A 37 4.98 -0.22 -5.22
CA PHE A 37 5.63 -1.53 -5.33
C PHE A 37 4.66 -2.64 -4.93
N LEU A 38 4.66 -3.74 -5.69
CA LEU A 38 3.92 -4.96 -5.37
C LEU A 38 4.88 -6.05 -4.94
N PHE A 39 4.69 -6.56 -3.72
CA PHE A 39 5.47 -7.65 -3.18
C PHE A 39 4.61 -8.91 -2.97
N ARG A 40 5.23 -10.07 -3.14
CA ARG A 40 4.72 -11.37 -2.73
C ARG A 40 5.38 -11.79 -1.43
N THR A 41 4.62 -12.36 -0.51
CA THR A 41 5.15 -13.05 0.68
C THR A 41 4.41 -14.36 0.89
N LYS A 42 5.08 -15.30 1.57
CA LYS A 42 4.46 -16.52 2.11
C LYS A 42 4.14 -16.38 3.60
N ASN A 43 4.65 -15.35 4.25
CA ASN A 43 4.39 -15.08 5.66
C ASN A 43 3.14 -14.21 5.78
N LEU A 44 2.10 -14.76 6.40
CA LEU A 44 0.82 -14.07 6.60
C LEU A 44 0.69 -13.43 7.99
N GLU A 45 1.65 -13.68 8.89
CA GLU A 45 1.68 -13.09 10.23
C GLU A 45 2.12 -11.63 10.15
N ILE A 46 1.23 -10.72 10.55
CA ILE A 46 1.51 -9.28 10.61
C ILE A 46 1.70 -8.87 12.07
N LYS A 47 2.80 -8.16 12.34
CA LYS A 47 3.10 -7.53 13.64
C LYS A 47 3.12 -6.02 13.45
N LEU A 48 2.02 -5.39 13.84
CA LEU A 48 1.87 -3.94 13.75
C LEU A 48 2.75 -3.23 14.78
N ASN A 49 3.28 -2.07 14.39
CA ASN A 49 3.87 -1.12 15.31
C ASN A 49 2.79 -0.16 15.86
N TRP A 50 3.22 0.88 16.56
CA TRP A 50 2.34 1.86 17.20
C TRP A 50 1.55 2.74 16.21
N GLU A 51 1.89 2.76 14.92
CA GLU A 51 1.24 3.60 13.90
C GLU A 51 -0.10 3.02 13.45
N ASN A 52 -0.28 1.71 13.56
CA ASN A 52 -1.45 0.99 13.07
C ASN A 52 -2.10 0.19 14.21
N SER A 53 -3.44 0.20 14.27
CA SER A 53 -4.21 -0.46 15.34
C SER A 53 -4.82 -1.81 14.93
N ASP A 54 -5.02 -2.04 13.63
CA ASP A 54 -5.62 -3.27 13.10
C ASP A 54 -5.12 -3.54 11.68
N PHE A 55 -5.26 -4.79 11.21
CA PHE A 55 -4.92 -5.20 9.85
C PHE A 55 -5.89 -6.24 9.32
N LYS A 56 -6.02 -6.29 8.00
CA LYS A 56 -6.79 -7.33 7.31
C LYS A 56 -6.21 -7.65 5.94
N TRP A 57 -6.04 -8.94 5.67
CA TRP A 57 -5.84 -9.44 4.32
C TRP A 57 -7.18 -9.43 3.57
N ILE A 58 -7.23 -8.79 2.41
CA ILE A 58 -8.43 -8.65 1.58
C ILE A 58 -8.12 -9.06 0.14
N GLU A 59 -9.15 -9.48 -0.59
CA GLU A 59 -9.05 -9.61 -2.03
C GLU A 59 -8.98 -8.22 -2.69
N PRO A 60 -8.27 -8.03 -3.82
CA PRO A 60 -8.11 -6.71 -4.42
C PRO A 60 -9.41 -5.97 -4.69
N ASN A 61 -10.44 -6.68 -5.14
CA ASN A 61 -11.75 -6.10 -5.46
C ASN A 61 -12.56 -5.68 -4.22
N GLU A 62 -12.14 -6.05 -3.01
CA GLU A 62 -12.77 -5.63 -1.77
C GLU A 62 -12.31 -4.24 -1.31
N ILE A 63 -11.26 -3.66 -1.91
CA ILE A 63 -10.73 -2.34 -1.52
C ILE A 63 -11.81 -1.24 -1.55
N LYS A 64 -12.76 -1.33 -2.49
CA LYS A 64 -13.91 -0.43 -2.62
C LYS A 64 -14.86 -0.44 -1.41
N ASN A 65 -14.75 -1.44 -0.54
CA ASN A 65 -15.56 -1.57 0.66
C ASN A 65 -14.93 -0.83 1.87
N TYR A 66 -13.76 -0.20 1.70
CA TYR A 66 -13.05 0.53 2.75
C TYR A 66 -12.90 2.00 2.38
N GLU A 67 -12.97 2.86 3.39
CA GLU A 67 -12.55 4.25 3.22
C GLU A 67 -11.03 4.30 3.07
N THR A 68 -10.57 4.83 1.94
CA THR A 68 -9.15 4.92 1.61
C THR A 68 -8.80 6.34 1.24
N VAL A 69 -7.50 6.65 1.25
CA VAL A 69 -7.02 7.91 0.65
C VAL A 69 -7.37 7.93 -0.84
N PRO A 70 -7.59 9.12 -1.42
CA PRO A 70 -7.88 9.24 -2.85
C PRO A 70 -6.88 8.48 -3.72
N GLU A 71 -7.36 7.90 -4.81
CA GLU A 71 -6.60 7.15 -5.82
C GLU A 71 -5.96 5.82 -5.36
N LEU A 72 -6.07 5.39 -4.09
CA LEU A 72 -5.43 4.14 -3.64
C LEU A 72 -5.88 2.91 -4.43
N GLU A 73 -7.18 2.79 -4.72
CA GLU A 73 -7.74 1.73 -5.56
C GLU A 73 -7.08 1.70 -6.94
N LYS A 74 -6.96 2.86 -7.59
CA LYS A 74 -6.32 2.97 -8.92
C LYS A 74 -4.85 2.60 -8.88
N ILE A 75 -4.13 3.00 -7.82
CA ILE A 75 -2.72 2.61 -7.62
C ILE A 75 -2.61 1.09 -7.48
N LEU A 76 -3.46 0.47 -6.65
CA LEU A 76 -3.50 -0.98 -6.48
C LEU A 76 -3.71 -1.69 -7.82
N PHE A 77 -4.74 -1.30 -8.59
CA PHE A 77 -5.02 -1.93 -9.89
C PHE A 77 -3.97 -1.63 -10.97
N SER A 78 -3.20 -0.55 -10.84
CA SER A 78 -2.05 -0.31 -11.71
C SER A 78 -0.91 -1.30 -11.46
N LEU A 79 -0.88 -1.94 -10.27
CA LEU A 79 0.14 -2.91 -9.88
C LEU A 79 -0.24 -4.37 -10.17
N LEU A 80 -1.53 -4.67 -10.27
CA LEU A 80 -2.04 -5.99 -10.67
C LEU A 80 -1.90 -6.21 -12.19
#